data_AF-A0AA40FMK0-F1
#
_entry.id   AF-A0AA40FMK0-F1
#
_cell.length_a   1.000
_cell.length_b   1.000
_cell.length_c   1.000
_cell.angle_alpha   90.00
_cell.angle_beta   90.00
_cell.angle_gamma   90.00
#
_symmetry.space_group_name_H-M   'P 1'
#
loop_
_entity.id
_entity.type
_entity.pdbx_description
1 polymer ?
#
loop_
_entity_poly.entity_id
_entity_poly.type
_entity_poly.pdbx_seq_one_letter_code
_entity_poly.pdbx_strand_id
1 'polypeptide(L)'
;MPFLYPFIVQFSLIAAAVTFVMGQNVGRNRLLHKQKFHGSKDLTSHTKVGCDGSSKGLFLGILCMVAGIVVILIFLVVREDEHFPSSTLSWLTCGTLTSILTLSTLMTASGLVQVRQMSVVSRAPAILDTLLSNVALFGVQLYSIFTIVVSACSLALLEDEDDETRGRHIMLLTASILQLIQCFAQSTLIAETSKRSCITRFQIIAKPARQVITFLLFSNSVLWAFDTVITQNWISQELQLRFFGVLAWGIISRIGLPLLIFYRFHSCVLLLEAWNKCYRMPRGEHPLN
;
A
#
# COMPACT_ATOMS: atom_id res chain seq x y z
N MET A 1 13.56 22.94 3.96
CA MET A 1 12.10 22.88 3.70
C MET A 1 11.62 21.78 2.71
N PRO A 2 12.42 21.15 1.81
CA PRO A 2 11.85 20.24 0.79
C PRO A 2 11.31 18.91 1.34
N PHE A 3 11.77 18.44 2.51
CA PHE A 3 11.30 17.18 3.13
C PHE A 3 9.83 17.18 3.55
N LEU A 4 9.24 18.35 3.81
CA LEU A 4 7.88 18.46 4.35
C LEU A 4 6.80 18.55 3.26
N TYR A 5 7.17 18.88 2.03
CA TYR A 5 6.22 19.04 0.91
C TYR A 5 5.31 17.80 0.70
N PRO A 6 5.82 16.56 0.73
CA PRO A 6 5.00 15.36 0.65
C PRO A 6 3.94 15.27 1.74
N PHE A 7 4.31 15.63 2.97
CA PHE A 7 3.42 15.59 4.13
C PHE A 7 2.32 16.65 4.03
N ILE A 8 2.60 17.81 3.43
CA ILE A 8 1.59 18.86 3.19
C ILE A 8 0.54 18.36 2.19
N VAL A 9 0.96 17.72 1.10
CA VAL A 9 0.01 17.18 0.11
C VAL A 9 -0.82 16.03 0.70
N GLN A 10 -0.18 15.13 1.46
CA GLN A 10 -0.90 14.06 2.18
C GLN A 10 -1.89 14.61 3.21
N PHE A 11 -1.46 15.58 4.02
CA PHE A 11 -2.33 16.23 4.99
C PHE A 11 -3.54 16.88 4.30
N SER A 12 -3.32 17.54 3.17
CA SER A 12 -4.39 18.17 2.39
C SER A 12 -5.39 17.16 1.84
N LEU A 13 -4.91 16.01 1.33
CA LEU A 13 -5.77 14.91 0.87
C LEU A 13 -6.58 14.28 2.00
N ILE A 14 -5.94 14.02 3.15
CA ILE A 14 -6.61 13.48 4.33
C ILE A 14 -7.65 14.47 4.86
N ALA A 15 -7.29 15.76 4.97
CA ALA A 15 -8.19 16.82 5.42
C ALA A 15 -9.40 16.96 4.48
N ALA A 16 -9.20 16.89 3.16
CA ALA A 16 -10.28 16.90 2.18
C ALA A 16 -11.21 15.69 2.36
N ALA A 17 -10.65 14.48 2.53
CA ALA A 17 -11.43 13.26 2.76
C ALA A 17 -12.24 13.33 4.06
N VAL A 18 -11.62 13.76 5.17
CA VAL A 18 -12.29 13.91 6.48
C VAL A 18 -13.39 14.97 6.41
N THR A 19 -13.12 16.11 5.76
CA THR A 19 -14.12 17.18 5.58
C THR A 19 -15.30 16.72 4.74
N PHE A 20 -15.04 15.92 3.69
CA PHE A 20 -16.09 15.31 2.87
C PHE A 20 -16.97 14.35 3.70
N VAL A 21 -16.38 13.44 4.49
CA VAL A 21 -17.12 12.55 5.41
C VAL A 21 -17.94 13.35 6.40
N MET A 22 -17.33 14.35 7.02
CA MET A 22 -17.99 15.19 8.01
C MET A 22 -19.17 15.92 7.37
N GLY A 23 -18.98 16.54 6.20
CA GLY A 23 -20.03 17.23 5.44
C GLY A 23 -21.20 16.30 5.06
N GLN A 24 -20.93 15.06 4.67
CA GLN A 24 -21.99 14.07 4.39
C GLN A 24 -22.76 13.60 5.62
N ASN A 25 -22.14 13.69 6.80
CA ASN A 25 -22.75 13.26 8.08
C ASN A 25 -23.42 14.41 8.85
N VAL A 26 -23.11 15.66 8.53
CA VAL A 26 -23.76 16.84 9.09
C VAL A 26 -25.26 16.82 8.74
N GLY A 27 -26.12 16.91 9.75
CA GLY A 27 -27.57 16.92 9.58
C GLY A 27 -28.24 15.54 9.47
N ARG A 28 -27.48 14.44 9.28
CA ARG A 28 -28.05 13.08 9.16
C ARG A 28 -28.73 12.58 10.44
N ASN A 29 -28.33 13.11 11.60
CA ASN A 29 -29.00 12.84 12.89
C ASN A 29 -30.38 13.49 13.05
N ARG A 30 -30.77 14.47 12.22
CA ARG A 30 -32.13 15.04 12.27
C ARG A 30 -33.18 14.16 11.58
N LEU A 31 -32.76 13.24 10.70
CA LEU A 31 -33.65 12.28 10.02
C LEU A 31 -33.80 10.95 10.79
N LEU A 32 -32.79 10.54 11.56
CA LEU A 32 -32.80 9.23 12.25
C LEU A 32 -33.44 9.24 13.66
N HIS A 33 -33.69 10.42 14.25
CA HIS A 33 -34.26 10.53 15.60
C HIS A 33 -35.75 10.10 15.67
N LYS A 34 -36.39 9.76 14.55
CA LYS A 34 -37.76 9.23 14.56
C LYS A 34 -37.86 7.71 14.70
N GLN A 35 -36.73 6.95 14.76
CA GLN A 35 -36.82 5.48 14.64
C GLN A 35 -35.96 4.61 15.57
N LYS A 36 -35.21 5.15 16.55
CA LYS A 36 -34.44 4.30 17.47
C LYS A 36 -34.50 4.76 18.92
N PHE A 37 -35.65 4.55 19.56
CA PHE A 37 -35.72 4.39 21.01
C PHE A 37 -35.82 2.88 21.31
N HIS A 38 -34.72 2.15 21.15
CA HIS A 38 -34.51 0.87 21.84
C HIS A 38 -33.03 0.47 21.77
N GLY A 39 -32.39 0.55 22.93
CA GLY A 39 -31.36 -0.36 23.43
C GLY A 39 -30.11 -0.63 22.58
N SER A 40 -29.00 -0.01 22.98
CA SER A 40 -27.76 -0.77 23.16
C SER A 40 -26.88 -0.07 24.19
N LYS A 41 -26.78 -0.66 25.38
CA LYS A 41 -25.75 -0.31 26.35
C LYS A 41 -24.39 -0.63 25.74
N ASP A 42 -23.57 0.40 25.57
CA ASP A 42 -22.14 0.27 25.29
C ASP A 42 -21.46 -0.40 26.49
N LEU A 43 -21.29 -1.72 26.40
CA LEU A 43 -20.37 -2.45 27.27
C LEU A 43 -19.03 -2.56 26.55
N THR A 44 -18.06 -1.86 27.13
CA THR A 44 -16.60 -1.91 26.93
C THR A 44 -16.08 -3.34 26.86
N SER A 45 -16.25 -3.98 25.71
CA SER A 45 -15.65 -5.28 25.43
C SER A 45 -14.18 -5.06 25.13
N HIS A 46 -13.30 -5.35 26.10
CA HIS A 46 -11.88 -5.57 25.86
C HIS A 46 -11.72 -6.43 24.60
N THR A 47 -11.33 -5.81 23.49
CA THR A 47 -10.91 -6.49 22.27
C THR A 47 -9.62 -7.21 22.61
N LYS A 48 -9.72 -8.49 23.04
CA LYS A 48 -8.56 -9.38 23.05
C LYS A 48 -8.14 -9.58 21.60
N VAL A 49 -7.20 -8.74 21.16
CA VAL A 49 -6.51 -8.85 19.88
C VAL A 49 -5.60 -10.08 19.99
N GLY A 50 -6.16 -11.26 19.75
CA GLY A 50 -5.40 -12.50 19.77
C GLY A 50 -4.60 -12.63 18.47
N CYS A 51 -3.27 -12.48 18.54
CA CYS A 51 -2.34 -12.74 17.42
C CYS A 51 -2.17 -14.22 17.08
N ASP A 52 -2.90 -15.10 17.77
CA ASP A 52 -2.88 -16.54 17.58
C ASP A 52 -3.28 -16.90 16.14
N GLY A 53 -2.44 -17.68 15.45
CA GLY A 53 -2.56 -18.02 14.04
C GLY A 53 -1.84 -17.09 13.04
N SER A 54 -1.24 -15.96 13.48
CA SER A 54 -0.55 -15.02 12.58
C SER A 54 0.99 -15.00 12.68
N SER A 55 1.58 -15.81 13.56
CA SER A 55 3.00 -15.72 13.95
C SER A 55 4.00 -15.76 12.81
N LYS A 56 3.81 -16.64 11.80
CA LYS A 56 4.71 -16.74 10.64
C LYS A 56 4.71 -15.48 9.77
N GLY A 57 3.52 -14.97 9.45
CA GLY A 57 3.35 -13.74 8.66
C GLY A 57 3.84 -12.50 9.41
N LEU A 58 3.62 -12.46 10.73
CA LEU A 58 4.13 -11.40 11.60
C LEU A 58 5.65 -11.39 11.66
N PHE A 59 6.30 -12.55 11.83
CA PHE A 59 7.76 -12.64 11.86
C PHE A 59 8.39 -12.19 10.54
N LEU A 60 7.88 -12.71 9.40
CA LEU A 60 8.36 -12.32 8.08
C LEU A 60 8.10 -10.82 7.78
N GLY A 61 6.95 -10.29 8.22
CA GLY A 61 6.61 -8.88 8.09
C GLY A 61 7.54 -7.96 8.88
N ILE A 62 7.83 -8.31 10.14
CA ILE A 62 8.79 -7.56 10.97
C ILE A 62 10.19 -7.61 10.38
N LEU A 63 10.64 -8.79 9.90
CA LEU A 63 11.94 -8.91 9.23
C LEU A 63 12.03 -8.00 8.00
N CYS A 64 10.99 -8.00 7.15
CA CYS A 64 10.88 -7.10 6.00
C CYS A 64 10.91 -5.63 6.43
N MET A 65 10.24 -5.31 7.55
CA MET A 65 10.22 -3.96 8.11
C MET A 65 11.59 -3.49 8.60
N VAL A 66 12.29 -4.32 9.37
CA VAL A 66 13.64 -4.00 9.84
C VAL A 66 14.59 -3.82 8.66
N ALA A 67 14.58 -4.74 7.69
CA ALA A 67 15.42 -4.64 6.51
C ALA A 67 15.15 -3.35 5.70
N GLY A 68 13.87 -3.02 5.47
CA GLY A 68 13.48 -1.79 4.79
C GLY A 68 13.90 -0.52 5.53
N ILE A 69 13.72 -0.48 6.86
CA ILE A 69 14.16 0.64 7.69
C ILE A 69 15.68 0.82 7.61
N VAL A 70 16.45 -0.26 7.71
CA VAL A 70 17.92 -0.21 7.61
C VAL A 70 18.35 0.41 6.27
N VAL A 71 17.73 0.00 5.17
CA VAL A 71 18.05 0.56 3.84
C VAL A 71 17.66 2.04 3.73
N ILE A 72 16.51 2.44 4.28
CA ILE A 72 16.10 3.84 4.34
C ILE A 72 17.11 4.66 5.16
N LEU A 73 17.58 4.15 6.30
CA LEU A 73 18.59 4.83 7.11
C LEU A 73 19.92 4.97 6.38
N ILE A 74 20.39 3.91 5.72
CA ILE A 74 21.61 3.97 4.89
C ILE A 74 21.45 5.05 3.82
N PHE A 75 20.34 5.07 3.08
CA PHE A 75 20.09 6.10 2.09
C PHE A 75 20.09 7.51 2.68
N LEU A 76 19.45 7.72 3.83
CA LEU A 76 19.40 9.03 4.49
C LEU A 76 20.77 9.53 4.92
N VAL A 77 21.64 8.65 5.41
CA VAL A 77 22.99 9.01 5.87
C VAL A 77 23.92 9.27 4.68
N VAL A 78 23.80 8.49 3.62
CA VAL A 78 24.81 8.42 2.56
C VAL A 78 24.50 9.31 1.36
N ARG A 79 23.25 9.71 1.13
CA ARG A 79 22.84 10.45 -0.08
C ARG A 79 23.52 11.82 -0.29
N GLU A 80 24.15 12.38 0.74
CA GLU A 80 24.84 13.68 0.71
C GLU A 80 26.37 13.51 0.71
N ASP A 81 26.88 12.28 0.81
CA ASP A 81 28.32 12.00 0.78
C ASP A 81 28.80 11.74 -0.66
N GLU A 82 29.63 12.65 -1.18
CA GLU A 82 30.19 12.55 -2.54
C GLU A 82 31.19 11.39 -2.70
N HIS A 83 31.74 10.86 -1.61
CA HIS A 83 32.69 9.75 -1.65
C HIS A 83 32.01 8.39 -1.81
N PHE A 84 30.69 8.32 -1.63
CA PHE A 84 29.97 7.06 -1.72
C PHE A 84 29.54 6.76 -3.17
N PRO A 85 29.80 5.54 -3.69
CA PRO A 85 29.41 5.19 -5.05
C PRO A 85 27.89 5.22 -5.24
N SER A 86 27.44 6.15 -6.09
CA SER A 86 26.01 6.33 -6.43
C SER A 86 25.39 5.09 -7.09
N SER A 87 26.20 4.29 -7.79
CA SER A 87 25.80 3.00 -8.35
C SER A 87 25.38 2.02 -7.25
N THR A 88 26.19 1.85 -6.21
CA THR A 88 25.88 0.97 -5.06
C THR A 88 24.61 1.42 -4.35
N LEU A 89 24.43 2.74 -4.17
CA LEU A 89 23.22 3.28 -3.54
C LEU A 89 21.96 2.99 -4.38
N SER A 90 22.04 3.15 -5.70
CA SER A 90 20.96 2.82 -6.64
C SER A 90 20.63 1.32 -6.62
N TRP A 91 21.64 0.45 -6.60
CA TRP A 91 21.45 -1.01 -6.53
C TRP A 91 20.78 -1.43 -5.22
N LEU A 92 21.26 -0.89 -4.10
CA LEU A 92 20.70 -1.17 -2.78
C LEU A 92 19.23 -0.73 -2.70
N THR A 93 18.92 0.50 -3.09
CA THR A 93 17.56 1.04 -3.00
C THR A 93 16.61 0.38 -3.99
N CYS A 94 16.91 0.38 -5.29
CA CYS A 94 16.01 -0.17 -6.29
C CYS A 94 15.92 -1.71 -6.20
N GLY A 95 16.99 -2.40 -5.78
CA GLY A 95 16.99 -3.85 -5.53
C GLY A 95 16.12 -4.25 -4.33
N THR A 96 16.20 -3.50 -3.23
CA THR A 96 15.35 -3.73 -2.04
C THR A 96 13.89 -3.41 -2.33
N LEU A 97 13.58 -2.32 -3.04
CA LEU A 97 12.23 -2.02 -3.52
C LEU A 97 11.67 -3.17 -4.37
N THR A 98 12.45 -3.65 -5.34
CA THR A 98 12.08 -4.78 -6.21
C THR A 98 11.82 -6.05 -5.39
N SER A 99 12.69 -6.34 -4.41
CA SER A 99 12.54 -7.51 -3.53
C SER A 99 11.28 -7.44 -2.65
N ILE A 100 10.95 -6.26 -2.11
CA ILE A 100 9.74 -6.09 -1.30
C ILE A 100 8.49 -6.18 -2.18
N LEU A 101 8.52 -5.62 -3.40
CA LEU A 101 7.41 -5.68 -4.36
C LEU A 101 7.16 -7.12 -4.87
N THR A 102 8.22 -7.88 -5.19
CA THR A 102 8.09 -9.28 -5.60
C THR A 102 7.49 -10.13 -4.48
N LEU A 103 8.03 -10.04 -3.26
CA LEU A 103 7.50 -10.77 -2.11
C LEU A 103 6.06 -10.37 -1.80
N SER A 104 5.73 -9.09 -1.87
CA SER A 104 4.36 -8.60 -1.69
C SER A 104 3.42 -9.10 -2.79
N THR A 105 3.88 -9.21 -4.03
CA THR A 105 3.08 -9.76 -5.14
C THR A 105 2.77 -11.24 -4.94
N LEU A 106 3.77 -12.04 -4.56
CA LEU A 106 3.60 -13.46 -4.26
C LEU A 106 2.62 -13.67 -3.10
N MET A 107 2.77 -12.87 -2.05
CA MET A 107 1.89 -12.93 -0.89
C MET A 107 0.47 -12.50 -1.25
N THR A 108 0.28 -11.43 -2.01
CA THR A 108 -1.05 -11.01 -2.51
C THR A 108 -1.70 -12.08 -3.39
N ALA A 109 -0.95 -12.73 -4.29
CA ALA A 109 -1.47 -13.82 -5.11
C ALA A 109 -1.94 -15.01 -4.24
N SER A 110 -1.14 -15.40 -3.25
CA SER A 110 -1.52 -16.43 -2.28
C SER A 110 -2.75 -16.01 -1.44
N GLY A 111 -2.86 -14.72 -1.11
CA GLY A 111 -3.99 -14.11 -0.40
C GLY A 111 -5.27 -14.20 -1.20
N LEU A 112 -5.22 -13.89 -2.51
CA LEU A 112 -6.38 -14.00 -3.41
C LEU A 112 -6.92 -15.43 -3.47
N VAL A 113 -6.04 -16.43 -3.45
CA VAL A 113 -6.43 -17.85 -3.39
C VAL A 113 -7.04 -18.20 -2.03
N GLN A 114 -6.42 -17.79 -0.93
CA GLN A 114 -6.90 -18.09 0.43
C GLN A 114 -8.22 -17.38 0.77
N VAL A 115 -8.42 -16.15 0.29
CA VAL A 115 -9.65 -15.36 0.52
C VAL A 115 -10.86 -16.01 -0.16
N ARG A 116 -10.68 -16.77 -1.26
CA ARG A 116 -11.78 -17.53 -1.89
C ARG A 116 -12.40 -18.57 -0.96
N GLN A 117 -11.68 -19.03 0.06
CA GLN A 117 -12.18 -20.00 1.04
C GLN A 117 -13.13 -19.36 2.08
N MET A 118 -13.19 -18.03 2.14
CA MET A 118 -14.10 -17.30 3.03
C MET A 118 -15.48 -17.11 2.39
N SER A 119 -16.52 -17.16 3.21
CA SER A 119 -17.89 -16.87 2.80
C SER A 119 -18.08 -15.40 2.43
N VAL A 120 -18.86 -15.17 1.36
CA VAL A 120 -19.24 -13.83 0.91
C VAL A 120 -20.32 -13.28 1.83
N VAL A 121 -20.07 -12.12 2.41
CA VAL A 121 -21.05 -11.33 3.16
C VAL A 121 -21.31 -10.08 2.35
N SER A 122 -22.54 -9.91 1.87
CA SER A 122 -22.96 -8.75 1.07
C SER A 122 -23.08 -7.49 1.95
N ARG A 123 -21.95 -7.02 2.48
CA ARG A 123 -21.85 -5.73 3.14
C ARG A 123 -21.25 -4.77 2.12
N ALA A 124 -22.00 -3.73 1.76
CA ALA A 124 -21.49 -2.71 0.84
C ALA A 124 -20.24 -2.06 1.47
N PRO A 125 -19.08 -2.03 0.77
CA PRO A 125 -17.94 -1.24 1.21
C PRO A 125 -18.35 0.24 1.27
N ALA A 126 -17.71 1.02 2.14
CA ALA A 126 -17.99 2.44 2.16
C ALA A 126 -17.65 3.04 0.80
N ILE A 127 -18.60 3.78 0.21
CA ILE A 127 -18.46 4.38 -1.12
C ILE A 127 -17.20 5.25 -1.18
N LEU A 128 -16.89 5.95 -0.09
CA LEU A 128 -15.71 6.78 0.01
C LEU A 128 -14.40 5.99 -0.09
N ASP A 129 -14.27 4.86 0.60
CA ASP A 129 -13.05 4.05 0.57
C ASP A 129 -12.79 3.51 -0.84
N THR A 130 -13.85 3.13 -1.55
CA THR A 130 -13.76 2.70 -2.95
C THR A 130 -13.31 3.84 -3.86
N LEU A 131 -13.85 5.04 -3.67
CA LEU A 131 -13.48 6.23 -4.45
C LEU A 131 -12.04 6.65 -4.18
N LEU A 132 -11.63 6.74 -2.92
CA LEU A 132 -10.27 7.09 -2.50
C LEU A 132 -9.26 6.09 -3.03
N SER A 133 -9.53 4.79 -2.91
CA SER A 133 -8.65 3.74 -3.43
C SER A 133 -8.51 3.81 -4.95
N ASN A 134 -9.59 4.10 -5.69
CA ASN A 134 -9.54 4.20 -7.15
C ASN A 134 -8.73 5.41 -7.62
N VAL A 135 -8.93 6.58 -7.00
CA VAL A 135 -8.16 7.80 -7.32
C VAL A 135 -6.68 7.60 -7.01
N ALA A 136 -6.37 6.97 -5.86
CA ALA A 136 -5.00 6.67 -5.48
C ALA A 136 -4.35 5.70 -6.48
N LEU A 137 -5.06 4.64 -6.87
CA LEU A 137 -4.59 3.66 -7.85
C LEU A 137 -4.32 4.28 -9.22
N PHE A 138 -5.17 5.22 -9.66
CA PHE A 138 -4.94 5.96 -10.90
C PHE A 138 -3.60 6.73 -10.86
N GLY A 139 -3.30 7.40 -9.74
CA GLY A 139 -2.01 8.09 -9.57
C GLY A 139 -0.80 7.15 -9.60
N VAL A 140 -0.93 5.97 -8.98
CA VAL A 140 0.09 4.91 -9.05
C VAL A 140 0.32 4.46 -10.49
N GLN A 141 -0.76 4.24 -11.24
CA GLN A 141 -0.69 3.80 -12.64
C GLN A 141 -0.03 4.85 -13.52
N LEU A 142 -0.43 6.12 -13.37
CA LEU A 142 0.16 7.23 -14.09
C LEU A 142 1.68 7.29 -13.88
N TYR A 143 2.13 7.30 -12.62
CA TYR A 143 3.55 7.36 -12.29
C TYR A 143 4.34 6.16 -12.85
N SER A 144 3.78 4.95 -12.70
CA SER A 144 4.47 3.72 -13.09
C SER A 144 4.55 3.58 -14.61
N ILE A 145 3.50 3.94 -15.36
CA ILE A 145 3.50 3.89 -16.84
C ILE A 145 4.54 4.85 -17.40
N PHE A 146 4.59 6.10 -16.95
CA PHE A 146 5.60 7.05 -17.43
C PHE A 146 7.02 6.60 -17.06
N THR A 147 7.22 5.99 -15.89
CA THR A 147 8.52 5.43 -15.50
C THR A 147 8.91 4.24 -16.39
N ILE A 148 7.96 3.37 -16.75
CA ILE A 148 8.17 2.26 -17.69
C ILE A 148 8.57 2.79 -19.07
N VAL A 149 7.85 3.80 -19.58
CA VAL A 149 8.14 4.39 -20.90
C VAL A 149 9.57 4.92 -20.94
N VAL A 150 9.99 5.71 -19.95
CA VAL A 150 11.37 6.21 -19.88
C VAL A 150 12.36 5.05 -19.81
N SER A 151 12.14 4.11 -18.89
CA SER A 151 13.10 3.03 -18.68
C SER A 151 13.23 2.12 -19.91
N ALA A 152 12.13 1.85 -20.62
CA ALA A 152 12.12 1.08 -21.85
C ALA A 152 12.75 1.82 -23.03
N CYS A 153 12.45 3.12 -23.20
CA CYS A 153 13.06 3.95 -24.24
C CYS A 153 14.56 4.11 -24.01
N SER A 154 14.99 4.37 -22.77
CA SER A 154 16.42 4.42 -22.41
C SER A 154 17.12 3.09 -22.70
N LEU A 155 16.48 1.96 -22.42
CA LEU A 155 17.07 0.65 -22.74
C LEU A 155 17.16 0.39 -24.25
N ALA A 156 16.22 0.91 -25.04
CA ALA A 156 16.19 0.70 -26.49
C ALA A 156 17.13 1.63 -27.29
N LEU A 157 17.47 2.80 -26.74
CA LEU A 157 18.31 3.80 -27.41
C LEU A 157 19.81 3.66 -27.10
N LEU A 158 20.17 2.85 -26.09
CA LEU A 158 21.53 2.74 -25.59
C LEU A 158 22.15 1.42 -26.05
N GLU A 159 22.67 1.38 -27.28
CA GLU A 159 23.46 0.25 -27.79
C GLU A 159 24.92 0.25 -27.28
N ASP A 160 25.40 1.36 -26.68
CA ASP A 160 26.84 1.61 -26.44
C ASP A 160 27.20 2.08 -24.99
N GLU A 161 26.31 1.86 -24.02
CA GLU A 161 26.53 2.26 -22.60
C GLU A 161 27.12 1.13 -21.74
N ASP A 162 27.80 1.53 -20.65
CA ASP A 162 28.39 0.62 -19.65
C ASP A 162 27.36 -0.39 -19.10
N ASP A 163 27.81 -1.62 -18.86
CA ASP A 163 26.97 -2.71 -18.34
C ASP A 163 26.23 -2.34 -17.04
N GLU A 164 26.83 -1.48 -16.21
CA GLU A 164 26.23 -1.03 -14.95
C GLU A 164 25.02 -0.10 -15.13
N THR A 165 25.05 0.84 -16.09
CA THR A 165 23.94 1.77 -16.33
C THR A 165 22.75 1.01 -16.93
N ARG A 166 23.03 0.09 -17.85
CA ARG A 166 22.04 -0.85 -18.40
C ARG A 166 21.35 -1.67 -17.31
N GLY A 167 22.12 -2.21 -16.36
CA GLY A 167 21.58 -2.95 -15.22
C GLY A 167 20.61 -2.13 -14.36
N ARG A 168 20.93 -0.85 -14.10
CA ARG A 168 20.05 0.08 -13.36
C ARG A 168 18.73 0.34 -14.10
N HIS A 169 18.77 0.55 -15.41
CA HIS A 169 17.55 0.77 -16.21
C HIS A 169 16.64 -0.47 -16.22
N ILE A 170 17.22 -1.66 -16.36
CA ILE A 170 16.48 -2.93 -16.30
C ILE A 170 15.82 -3.11 -14.92
N MET A 171 16.55 -2.80 -13.85
CA MET A 171 16.02 -2.94 -12.50
C MET A 171 14.87 -1.94 -12.23
N LEU A 172 15.00 -0.69 -12.66
CA LEU A 172 13.95 0.31 -12.55
C LEU A 172 12.70 -0.05 -13.38
N LEU A 173 12.91 -0.57 -14.60
CA LEU A 173 11.84 -1.11 -15.44
C LEU A 173 11.11 -2.25 -14.73
N THR A 174 11.86 -3.20 -14.18
CA THR A 174 11.34 -4.35 -13.44
C THR A 174 10.56 -3.90 -12.21
N ALA A 175 11.09 -2.95 -11.42
CA ALA A 175 10.41 -2.39 -10.26
C ALA A 175 9.08 -1.71 -10.65
N SER A 176 9.06 -0.96 -11.76
CA SER A 176 7.87 -0.24 -12.21
C SER A 176 6.77 -1.18 -12.72
N ILE A 177 7.15 -2.23 -13.45
CA ILE A 177 6.21 -3.29 -13.88
C ILE A 177 5.66 -4.03 -12.67
N LEU A 178 6.52 -4.43 -11.73
CA LEU A 178 6.09 -5.09 -10.51
C LEU A 178 5.18 -4.20 -9.67
N GLN A 179 5.45 -2.90 -9.58
CA GLN A 179 4.59 -1.95 -8.88
C GLN A 179 3.17 -1.92 -9.45
N LEU A 180 3.02 -1.91 -10.79
CA LEU A 180 1.70 -1.99 -11.43
C LEU A 180 0.98 -3.29 -11.08
N ILE A 181 1.65 -4.43 -11.24
CA ILE A 181 1.07 -5.76 -10.96
C ILE A 181 0.67 -5.86 -9.49
N GLN A 182 1.56 -5.45 -8.59
CA GLN A 182 1.37 -5.54 -7.15
C GLN A 182 0.21 -4.67 -6.67
N CYS A 183 0.14 -3.40 -7.10
CA CYS A 183 -0.94 -2.49 -6.70
C CYS A 183 -2.29 -2.90 -7.30
N PHE A 184 -2.32 -3.42 -8.53
CA PHE A 184 -3.55 -3.95 -9.10
C PHE A 184 -4.05 -5.18 -8.33
N ALA A 185 -3.19 -6.18 -8.15
CA ALA A 185 -3.52 -7.40 -7.42
C ALA A 185 -3.92 -7.12 -5.96
N GLN A 186 -3.25 -6.19 -5.28
CA GLN A 186 -3.55 -5.82 -3.90
C GLN A 186 -4.90 -5.09 -3.82
N SER A 187 -5.21 -4.22 -4.78
CA SER A 187 -6.52 -3.56 -4.85
C SER A 187 -7.65 -4.58 -5.05
N THR A 188 -7.44 -5.58 -5.91
CA THR A 188 -8.38 -6.70 -6.06
C THR A 188 -8.54 -7.50 -4.76
N LEU A 189 -7.43 -7.79 -4.06
CA LEU A 189 -7.46 -8.51 -2.79
C LEU A 189 -8.26 -7.75 -1.74
N ILE A 190 -8.03 -6.44 -1.61
CA ILE A 190 -8.75 -5.58 -0.66
C ILE A 190 -10.25 -5.54 -1.01
N ALA A 191 -10.59 -5.37 -2.29
CA ALA A 191 -11.97 -5.35 -2.75
C ALA A 191 -12.70 -6.68 -2.45
N GLU A 192 -12.06 -7.82 -2.71
CA GLU A 192 -12.61 -9.15 -2.39
C GLU A 192 -12.75 -9.37 -0.88
N THR A 193 -11.72 -8.99 -0.11
CA THR A 193 -11.71 -9.19 1.34
C THR A 193 -12.78 -8.32 2.02
N SER A 194 -13.06 -7.13 1.49
CA SER A 194 -14.11 -6.23 2.03
C SER A 194 -15.52 -6.84 2.00
N LYS A 195 -15.75 -7.80 1.09
CA LYS A 195 -17.04 -8.48 0.88
C LYS A 195 -17.08 -9.87 1.52
N ARG A 196 -16.08 -10.25 2.31
CA ARG A 196 -15.95 -11.62 2.85
C ARG A 196 -15.73 -11.61 4.35
N SER A 197 -16.23 -12.63 5.03
CA SER A 197 -16.03 -12.83 6.47
C SER A 197 -16.07 -14.33 6.80
N CYS A 198 -15.38 -14.74 7.86
CA CYS A 198 -15.42 -16.11 8.34
C CYS A 198 -16.73 -16.34 9.10
N ILE A 199 -17.56 -17.26 8.61
CA ILE A 199 -18.86 -17.58 9.22
C ILE A 199 -18.81 -18.98 9.86
N THR A 200 -18.14 -19.94 9.24
CA THR A 200 -18.10 -21.33 9.72
C THR A 200 -17.04 -21.53 10.81
N ARG A 201 -17.29 -22.47 11.75
CA ARG A 201 -16.31 -22.80 12.82
C ARG A 201 -14.93 -23.13 12.25
N PHE A 202 -14.91 -23.91 11.16
CA PHE A 202 -13.68 -24.31 10.48
C PHE A 202 -12.90 -23.09 9.97
N GLN A 203 -13.57 -22.12 9.32
CA GLN A 203 -12.92 -20.89 8.83
C GLN A 203 -12.37 -20.03 9.98
N ILE A 204 -13.09 -19.94 11.10
CA ILE A 204 -12.69 -19.14 12.27
C ILE A 204 -11.46 -19.74 12.97
N ILE A 205 -11.34 -21.08 12.98
CA ILE A 205 -10.18 -21.78 13.52
C ILE A 205 -9.00 -21.71 12.54
N ALA A 206 -9.23 -22.00 11.26
CA ALA A 206 -8.20 -22.01 10.22
C ALA A 206 -7.62 -20.61 9.92
N LYS A 207 -8.43 -19.55 10.12
CA LYS A 207 -8.06 -18.15 9.89
C LYS A 207 -7.38 -17.94 8.52
N PRO A 208 -8.04 -18.31 7.41
CA PRO A 208 -7.45 -18.25 6.08
C PRO A 208 -6.99 -16.82 5.77
N ALA A 209 -5.91 -16.63 5.02
CA ALA A 209 -5.32 -15.33 4.67
C ALA A 209 -4.84 -14.45 5.85
N ARG A 210 -4.99 -14.84 7.12
CA ARG A 210 -4.61 -13.99 8.26
C ARG A 210 -3.12 -13.67 8.29
N GLN A 211 -2.29 -14.68 8.05
CA GLN A 211 -0.84 -14.53 7.96
C GLN A 211 -0.45 -13.65 6.77
N VAL A 212 -1.13 -13.83 5.64
CA VAL A 212 -0.88 -13.04 4.42
C VAL A 212 -1.22 -11.58 4.63
N ILE A 213 -2.42 -11.27 5.15
CA ILE A 213 -2.86 -9.90 5.45
C ILE A 213 -1.91 -9.25 6.45
N THR A 214 -1.45 -10.00 7.47
CA THR A 214 -0.51 -9.47 8.46
C THR A 214 0.85 -9.14 7.84
N PHE A 215 1.38 -10.00 6.98
CA PHE A 215 2.60 -9.69 6.23
C PHE A 215 2.42 -8.44 5.35
N LEU A 216 1.31 -8.36 4.60
CA LEU A 216 1.03 -7.23 3.71
C LEU A 216 0.87 -5.90 4.45
N LEU A 217 0.40 -5.90 5.71
CA LEU A 217 0.37 -4.70 6.55
C LEU A 217 1.76 -4.15 6.80
N PHE A 218 2.71 -5.01 7.20
CA PHE A 218 4.09 -4.61 7.43
C PHE A 218 4.76 -4.20 6.12
N SER A 219 4.63 -4.98 5.05
CA SER A 219 5.27 -4.64 3.76
C SER A 219 4.73 -3.34 3.16
N ASN A 220 3.42 -3.06 3.26
CA ASN A 220 2.87 -1.77 2.83
C ASN A 220 3.35 -0.59 3.68
N SER A 221 3.55 -0.79 4.98
CA SER A 221 4.12 0.25 5.86
C SER A 221 5.55 0.60 5.44
N VAL A 222 6.34 -0.41 5.05
CA VAL A 222 7.70 -0.20 4.52
C VAL A 222 7.67 0.49 3.17
N LEU A 223 6.84 0.01 2.23
CA LEU A 223 6.71 0.62 0.91
C LEU A 223 6.25 2.08 1.02
N TRP A 224 5.32 2.38 1.92
CA TRP A 224 4.91 3.76 2.22
C TRP A 224 6.10 4.64 2.66
N ALA A 225 6.92 4.14 3.59
CA ALA A 225 8.11 4.86 4.06
C ALA A 225 9.15 5.01 2.94
N PHE A 226 9.36 3.96 2.13
CA PHE A 226 10.26 3.94 1.00
C PHE A 226 9.87 4.99 -0.04
N ASP A 227 8.58 5.03 -0.43
CA ASP A 227 8.05 5.98 -1.40
C ASP A 227 8.15 7.43 -0.91
N THR A 228 7.96 7.64 0.40
CA THR A 228 8.06 8.97 1.04
C THR A 228 9.50 9.48 1.10
N VAL A 229 10.47 8.61 1.38
CA VAL A 229 11.86 9.06 1.64
C VAL A 229 12.74 8.94 0.40
N ILE A 230 12.67 7.80 -0.29
CA ILE A 230 13.60 7.45 -1.37
C ILE A 230 13.00 7.81 -2.72
N THR A 231 11.79 7.34 -3.05
CA THR A 231 11.20 7.54 -4.39
C THR A 231 10.97 9.02 -4.69
N GLN A 232 10.62 9.84 -3.69
CA GLN A 232 10.49 11.28 -3.84
C GLN A 232 11.79 12.07 -3.97
N ASN A 233 12.93 11.45 -3.67
CA ASN A 233 14.22 12.11 -3.81
C ASN A 233 14.56 12.30 -5.30
N TRP A 234 15.21 13.43 -5.62
CA TRP A 234 15.63 13.75 -6.98
C TRP A 234 16.66 12.73 -7.51
N ILE A 235 17.49 12.16 -6.65
CA ILE A 235 18.48 11.11 -7.00
C ILE A 235 17.77 9.90 -7.61
N SER A 236 16.65 9.48 -7.01
CA SER A 236 15.86 8.34 -7.49
C SER A 236 15.07 8.63 -8.77
N GLN A 237 14.89 9.91 -9.11
CA GLN A 237 14.11 10.38 -10.27
C GLN A 237 14.98 10.95 -11.39
N GLU A 238 16.31 10.80 -11.27
CA GLU A 238 17.27 11.42 -12.17
C GLU A 238 17.03 11.03 -13.63
N LEU A 239 16.76 9.76 -13.89
CA LEU A 239 16.51 9.25 -15.25
C LEU A 239 15.28 9.92 -15.88
N GLN A 240 14.18 10.00 -15.13
CA GLN A 240 12.92 10.56 -15.61
C GLN A 240 13.02 12.08 -15.80
N LEU A 241 13.77 12.76 -14.92
CA LEU A 241 14.08 14.19 -15.06
C LEU A 241 14.94 14.48 -16.29
N ARG A 242 15.95 13.64 -16.58
CA ARG A 242 16.79 13.77 -17.77
C ARG A 242 16.00 13.53 -19.06
N PHE A 243 15.08 12.57 -19.07
CA PHE A 243 14.31 12.22 -20.27
C PHE A 243 13.16 13.20 -20.58
N PHE A 244 12.29 13.49 -19.60
CA PHE A 244 11.12 14.36 -19.81
C PHE A 244 11.39 15.85 -19.53
N GLY A 245 12.52 16.16 -18.89
CA GLY A 245 12.81 17.49 -18.39
C GLY A 245 12.07 17.81 -17.09
N VAL A 246 12.53 18.88 -16.43
CA VAL A 246 12.08 19.28 -15.09
C VAL A 246 10.60 19.65 -15.06
N LEU A 247 10.07 20.27 -16.11
CA LEU A 247 8.67 20.73 -16.14
C LEU A 247 7.68 19.56 -16.29
N ALA A 248 7.83 18.74 -17.32
CA ALA A 248 6.89 17.65 -17.59
C ALA A 248 6.94 16.58 -16.48
N TRP A 249 8.15 16.13 -16.11
CA TRP A 249 8.28 15.18 -15.00
C TRP A 249 7.91 15.80 -13.66
N GLY A 250 8.19 17.10 -13.45
CA GLY A 250 7.79 17.82 -12.25
C GLY A 250 6.27 17.81 -12.04
N ILE A 251 5.48 17.95 -13.10
CA ILE A 251 4.01 17.86 -13.01
C ILE A 251 3.58 16.41 -12.70
N ILE A 252 4.11 15.43 -13.43
CA ILE A 252 3.76 14.01 -13.25
C ILE A 252 4.08 13.54 -11.84
N SER A 253 5.30 13.81 -11.35
CA SER A 253 5.76 13.41 -10.02
C SER A 253 4.98 14.10 -8.89
N ARG A 254 4.61 15.39 -9.07
CA ARG A 254 3.79 16.13 -8.08
C ARG A 254 2.36 15.61 -7.93
N ILE A 255 1.83 14.92 -8.93
CA ILE A 255 0.51 14.28 -8.86
C ILE A 255 0.65 12.81 -8.46
N GLY A 256 1.51 12.07 -9.15
CA GLY A 256 1.65 10.63 -9.01
C GLY A 256 2.23 10.19 -7.66
N LEU A 257 3.29 10.85 -7.18
CA LEU A 257 3.97 10.42 -5.94
C LEU A 257 3.10 10.60 -4.68
N PRO A 258 2.40 11.74 -4.48
CA PRO A 258 1.50 11.85 -3.34
C PRO A 258 0.35 10.84 -3.38
N LEU A 259 -0.20 10.55 -4.57
CA LEU A 259 -1.24 9.53 -4.74
C LEU A 259 -0.71 8.11 -4.50
N LEU A 260 0.53 7.81 -4.91
CA LEU A 260 1.21 6.54 -4.61
C LEU A 260 1.38 6.36 -3.10
N ILE A 261 1.90 7.37 -2.41
CA ILE A 261 2.08 7.30 -0.96
C ILE A 261 0.73 7.18 -0.25
N PHE A 262 -0.28 7.95 -0.69
CA PHE A 262 -1.64 7.84 -0.16
C PHE A 262 -2.23 6.44 -0.40
N TYR A 263 -2.01 5.83 -1.57
CA TYR A 263 -2.44 4.46 -1.86
C TYR A 263 -1.85 3.45 -0.86
N ARG A 264 -0.54 3.54 -0.58
CA ARG A 264 0.14 2.65 0.39
C ARG A 264 -0.44 2.79 1.79
N PHE A 265 -0.64 4.03 2.24
CA PHE A 265 -1.23 4.32 3.54
C PHE A 265 -2.67 3.82 3.64
N HIS A 266 -3.52 4.19 2.67
CA HIS A 266 -4.93 3.81 2.67
C HIS A 266 -5.11 2.29 2.55
N SER A 267 -4.30 1.62 1.72
CA SER A 267 -4.28 0.16 1.65
C SER A 267 -3.94 -0.50 2.98
N CYS A 268 -2.99 0.05 3.75
CA CYS A 268 -2.67 -0.44 5.09
C CYS A 268 -3.90 -0.32 6.03
N VAL A 269 -4.61 0.80 5.98
CA VAL A 269 -5.85 0.99 6.77
C VAL A 269 -6.92 -0.03 6.38
N LEU A 270 -7.15 -0.23 5.07
CA LEU A 270 -8.15 -1.19 4.58
C LEU A 270 -7.79 -2.64 4.93
N LEU A 271 -6.50 -3.01 4.84
CA LEU A 271 -6.01 -4.33 5.25
C LEU A 271 -6.17 -4.55 6.76
N LEU A 272 -5.96 -3.52 7.58
CA LEU A 272 -6.12 -3.60 9.04
C LEU A 272 -7.60 -3.73 9.41
N GLU A 273 -8.46 -3.02 8.69
CA GLU A 273 -9.90 -3.12 8.86
C GLU A 273 -10.38 -4.54 8.48
N ALA A 274 -9.92 -5.07 7.35
CA ALA A 274 -10.17 -6.46 6.94
C ALA A 274 -9.66 -7.46 7.99
N TRP A 275 -8.44 -7.28 8.49
CA TRP A 275 -7.86 -8.13 9.54
C TRP A 275 -8.69 -8.14 10.82
N ASN A 276 -9.33 -7.02 11.18
CA ASN A 276 -10.20 -6.95 12.35
C ASN A 276 -11.62 -7.49 12.08
N LYS A 277 -12.17 -7.24 10.89
CA LYS A 277 -13.55 -7.60 10.55
C LYS A 277 -13.71 -9.08 10.20
N CYS A 278 -12.82 -9.65 9.39
CA CYS A 278 -13.00 -10.99 8.82
C CYS A 278 -12.99 -12.12 9.85
N TYR A 279 -12.47 -11.89 11.07
CA TYR A 279 -12.39 -12.90 12.14
C TYR A 279 -13.25 -12.55 13.38
N ARG A 280 -14.12 -11.53 13.31
CA ARG A 280 -15.09 -11.28 14.38
C ARG A 280 -16.31 -12.17 14.19
N MET A 281 -16.64 -12.93 15.23
CA MET A 281 -17.94 -13.62 15.35
C MET A 281 -19.09 -12.60 15.36
N PRO A 282 -20.12 -12.75 14.51
CA PRO A 282 -21.37 -12.03 14.68
C PRO A 282 -21.94 -12.34 16.08
N ARG A 283 -22.23 -11.30 16.88
CA ARG A 283 -22.87 -11.49 18.20
C ARG A 283 -24.25 -12.09 17.98
N GLY A 284 -24.49 -13.29 18.52
CA GLY A 284 -25.81 -13.93 18.59
C GLY A 284 -26.02 -15.11 17.64
N GLU A 285 -25.12 -15.34 16.68
CA GLU A 285 -25.22 -16.48 15.76
C GLU A 285 -24.26 -17.59 16.21
N HIS A 286 -24.81 -18.78 16.46
CA HIS A 286 -24.00 -19.97 16.63
C HIS A 286 -23.36 -20.27 15.26
N PRO A 287 -22.06 -20.55 15.21
CA PRO A 287 -21.41 -20.79 13.94
C PRO A 287 -22.05 -22.03 13.31
N LEU A 288 -22.51 -21.85 12.06
CA LEU A 288 -23.12 -22.88 11.24
C LEU A 288 -22.13 -24.05 11.16
N ASN A 289 -22.62 -25.25 11.50
CA ASN A 289 -21.85 -26.49 11.46
C ASN A 289 -21.49 -26.85 10.02
#